data_AF-A0A7J8LZF8-F1
#
_entry.id   AF-A0A7J8LZF8-F1
#
_cell.length_a   1.000
_cell.length_b   1.000
_cell.length_c   1.000
_cell.angle_alpha   90.00
_cell.angle_beta   90.00
_cell.angle_gamma   90.00
#
_symmetry.space_group_name_H-M   'P 1'
#
loop_
_entity.id
_entity.type
_entity.pdbx_description
1 polymer ?
#
loop_
_entity_poly.entity_id
_entity_poly.type
_entity_poly.pdbx_seq_one_letter_code
_entity_poly.pdbx_strand_id
1 'polypeptide(L)'
;MHSTLSFSQATTAPTTNYAFHSQSPINLRFCGLRREAFGISILTRSSSGRVRLSTRGRSKRTSASTGNNGTPPKSFDYDLIIIGAGVGGHGAALHAVEKGLKTAIIEGDVVGGTCVNRGCVPSKALLAVSGRMRELQSEHHMKALGLQVSAAGYDRQGVADHANNLASKIRSNLTNSMKALGVDILTGFGTIVGPQKVKYGKVGFTDNVVTAKDIIIATGSVPFVPKGIEVDGKTVITSDHALKLEFVPDWIAIVGSGYIGLEFSDVYTALGSEVTPH
;
A
#
# COMPACT_ATOMS: atom_id res chain seq x y z
N MET A 1 -15.66 35.11 40.37
CA MET A 1 -15.16 36.08 41.39
C MET A 1 -13.82 35.58 41.89
N HIS A 2 -12.87 36.50 41.89
CA HIS A 2 -11.41 36.42 42.09
C HIS A 2 -10.84 35.32 43.00
N SER A 3 -9.73 34.73 42.52
CA SER A 3 -8.58 34.41 43.36
C SER A 3 -7.31 34.64 42.53
N THR A 4 -6.48 35.57 43.01
CA THR A 4 -5.19 36.00 42.44
C THR A 4 -4.09 35.59 43.40
N LEU A 5 -2.87 35.40 42.87
CA LEU A 5 -1.50 35.39 43.46
C LEU A 5 -0.75 34.16 42.94
N SER A 6 0.53 34.16 42.58
CA SER A 6 1.55 35.15 42.17
C SER A 6 2.76 34.32 41.69
N PHE A 7 3.60 34.93 40.83
CA PHE A 7 4.77 34.36 40.14
C PHE A 7 5.89 33.81 41.03
N SER A 8 6.66 32.85 40.49
CA SER A 8 8.13 32.79 40.65
C SER A 8 8.81 32.25 39.38
N GLN A 9 9.89 32.91 38.98
CA GLN A 9 10.72 32.66 37.79
C GLN A 9 11.88 31.69 38.07
N ALA A 10 12.44 31.17 36.97
CA ALA A 10 13.76 30.56 36.76
C ALA A 10 13.94 29.15 37.36
N THR A 11 14.41 28.16 36.61
CA THR A 11 15.83 28.08 36.22
C THR A 11 16.02 27.15 35.01
N THR A 12 16.89 27.57 34.10
CA THR A 12 17.43 26.83 32.96
C THR A 12 18.27 25.62 33.41
N ALA A 13 18.11 24.49 32.73
CA ALA A 13 18.92 23.29 32.92
C ALA A 13 19.23 22.64 31.54
N PRO A 14 20.34 21.90 31.42
CA PRO A 14 21.35 22.18 30.39
C PRO A 14 21.23 21.39 29.09
N THR A 15 21.79 21.99 28.04
CA THR A 15 22.14 21.39 26.76
C THR A 15 23.22 20.31 26.92
N THR A 16 22.84 19.05 26.77
CA THR A 16 23.80 17.95 26.57
C THR A 16 24.03 17.72 25.07
N ASN A 17 25.21 18.12 24.62
CA ASN A 17 25.82 17.69 23.37
C ASN A 17 26.06 16.17 23.40
N TYR A 18 25.43 15.42 22.49
CA TYR A 18 25.87 14.07 22.16
C TYR A 18 26.53 14.08 20.78
N ALA A 19 27.83 13.80 20.80
CA ALA A 19 28.67 13.65 19.63
C ALA A 19 28.33 12.38 18.85
N PHE A 20 28.42 12.49 17.52
CA PHE A 20 28.32 11.41 16.56
C PHE A 20 29.31 10.28 16.85
N HIS A 21 28.81 9.06 17.00
CA HIS A 21 29.61 7.85 16.81
C HIS A 21 29.02 7.01 15.67
N SER A 22 29.84 6.87 14.63
CA SER A 22 29.68 5.95 13.50
C SER A 22 29.49 4.51 13.99
N GLN A 23 28.34 3.91 13.66
CA GLN A 23 28.15 2.47 13.75
C GLN A 23 27.72 1.91 12.38
N SER A 24 28.45 0.89 11.96
CA SER A 24 28.29 0.11 10.74
C SER A 24 26.95 -0.64 10.70
N PRO A 25 26.36 -0.86 9.51
CA PRO A 25 25.04 -1.47 9.42
C PRO A 25 25.07 -2.97 9.77
N ILE A 26 24.13 -3.31 10.64
CA ILE A 26 23.79 -4.65 11.11
C ILE A 26 23.32 -5.50 9.92
N ASN A 27 23.94 -6.67 9.76
CA ASN A 27 23.61 -7.70 8.77
C ASN A 27 22.19 -8.26 9.02
N LEU A 28 21.22 -7.86 8.19
CA LEU A 28 19.93 -8.53 8.07
C LEU A 28 20.09 -9.83 7.26
N ARG A 29 19.93 -10.97 7.93
CA ARG A 29 19.84 -12.29 7.30
C ARG A 29 18.52 -12.43 6.56
N PHE A 30 18.58 -12.45 5.23
CA PHE A 30 17.49 -12.99 4.41
C PHE A 30 17.56 -14.52 4.43
N CYS A 31 16.54 -15.14 5.02
CA CYS A 31 16.31 -16.58 4.96
C CYS A 31 15.53 -16.90 3.68
N GLY A 32 16.03 -17.85 2.89
CA GLY A 32 15.22 -18.58 1.91
C GLY A 32 15.26 -18.08 0.47
N LEU A 33 16.40 -18.22 -0.21
CA LEU A 33 16.40 -18.53 -1.65
C LEU A 33 17.41 -19.66 -1.92
N ARG A 34 16.90 -20.71 -2.57
CA ARG A 34 17.64 -21.88 -3.04
C ARG A 34 18.85 -21.44 -3.86
N ARG A 35 20.05 -21.80 -3.41
CA ARG A 35 21.26 -21.87 -4.24
C ARG A 35 21.27 -23.22 -4.94
N GLU A 36 20.81 -23.27 -6.18
CA GLU A 36 21.29 -24.27 -7.12
C GLU A 36 21.54 -23.59 -8.46
N ALA A 37 22.82 -23.52 -8.82
CA ALA A 37 23.37 -23.64 -10.18
C ALA A 37 24.74 -22.95 -10.26
N PHE A 38 25.72 -23.38 -9.47
CA PHE A 38 27.14 -23.22 -9.81
C PHE A 38 27.93 -24.35 -9.16
N GLY A 39 28.15 -25.42 -9.92
CA GLY A 39 29.06 -26.49 -9.55
C GLY A 39 30.50 -25.97 -9.57
N ILE A 40 31.07 -25.78 -8.38
CA ILE A 40 32.51 -25.59 -8.21
C ILE A 40 33.07 -26.95 -7.79
N SER A 41 33.73 -27.61 -8.73
CA SER A 41 34.47 -28.84 -8.50
C SER A 41 35.62 -28.57 -7.53
N ILE A 42 35.67 -29.39 -6.47
CA ILE A 42 36.80 -29.56 -5.58
C ILE A 42 38.04 -29.92 -6.41
N LEU A 43 39.14 -29.17 -6.25
CA LEU A 43 40.44 -29.55 -6.80
C LEU A 43 41.23 -30.29 -5.72
N THR A 44 41.21 -31.62 -5.81
CA THR A 44 42.20 -32.50 -5.17
C THR A 44 43.50 -32.50 -5.97
N ARG A 45 44.60 -32.57 -5.21
CA ARG A 45 45.99 -32.43 -5.62
C ARG A 45 46.47 -33.62 -6.48
N SER A 46 47.06 -33.29 -7.64
CA SER A 46 48.18 -33.95 -8.34
C SER A 46 48.37 -35.47 -8.24
N SER A 47 48.27 -36.16 -9.39
CA SER A 47 49.40 -36.95 -9.93
C SER A 47 49.21 -37.30 -11.42
N SER A 48 50.24 -36.98 -12.21
CA SER A 48 50.71 -37.67 -13.43
C SER A 48 49.70 -38.19 -14.46
N GLY A 49 49.65 -37.52 -15.63
CA GLY A 49 49.12 -38.10 -16.86
C GLY A 49 49.34 -37.19 -18.08
N ARG A 50 50.20 -37.60 -19.01
CA ARG A 50 50.42 -36.92 -20.31
C ARG A 50 49.12 -36.91 -21.12
N VAL A 51 48.68 -35.75 -21.58
CA VAL A 51 47.66 -35.65 -22.65
C VAL A 51 48.12 -34.64 -23.71
N ARG A 52 48.01 -35.09 -24.97
CA ARG A 52 48.50 -34.47 -26.20
C ARG A 52 47.88 -33.10 -26.48
N LEU A 53 48.69 -32.21 -27.05
CA LEU A 53 48.26 -30.93 -27.61
C LEU A 53 47.43 -31.17 -28.88
N SER A 54 46.15 -30.80 -28.85
CA SER A 54 45.28 -30.68 -30.03
C SER A 54 45.20 -29.20 -30.44
N THR A 55 45.45 -28.95 -31.71
CA THR A 55 45.45 -27.64 -32.34
C THR A 55 44.03 -27.14 -32.67
N ARG A 56 43.84 -25.83 -32.46
CA ARG A 56 42.83 -24.92 -33.07
C ARG A 56 41.34 -25.21 -32.84
N GLY A 57 40.75 -24.36 -31.99
CA GLY A 57 39.37 -23.88 -32.13
C GLY A 57 39.32 -22.38 -31.86
N ARG A 58 39.14 -21.57 -32.91
CA ARG A 58 38.99 -20.11 -32.84
C ARG A 58 37.67 -19.79 -32.14
N SER A 59 37.70 -19.54 -30.83
CA SER A 59 36.53 -19.05 -30.11
C SER A 59 36.16 -17.67 -30.65
N LYS A 60 35.01 -17.59 -31.34
CA LYS A 60 34.39 -16.32 -31.68
C LYS A 60 34.07 -15.63 -30.36
N ARG A 61 34.83 -14.58 -30.03
CA ARG A 61 34.37 -13.56 -29.07
C ARG A 61 33.05 -13.02 -29.62
N THR A 62 31.93 -13.52 -29.12
CA THR A 62 30.66 -12.82 -29.22
C THR A 62 30.83 -11.55 -28.40
N SER A 63 31.19 -10.46 -29.08
CA SER A 63 31.02 -9.12 -28.53
C SER A 63 29.53 -8.95 -28.28
N ALA A 64 29.10 -9.12 -27.04
CA ALA A 64 27.81 -8.65 -26.61
C ALA A 64 27.79 -7.15 -26.91
N SER A 65 26.99 -6.74 -27.90
CA SER A 65 26.72 -5.34 -28.12
C SER A 65 26.11 -4.81 -26.84
N THR A 66 26.83 -3.93 -26.15
CA THR A 66 26.30 -3.13 -25.06
C THR A 66 25.18 -2.28 -25.66
N GLY A 67 23.95 -2.82 -25.66
CA GLY A 67 22.76 -2.04 -25.92
C GLY A 67 22.79 -0.85 -24.97
N ASN A 68 22.42 0.31 -25.51
CA ASN A 68 22.55 1.65 -24.94
C ASN A 68 21.69 1.84 -23.66
N ASN A 69 21.78 0.94 -22.69
CA ASN A 69 20.85 0.78 -21.57
C ASN A 69 21.26 1.54 -20.30
N GLY A 70 22.35 2.32 -20.36
CA GLY A 70 22.92 2.96 -19.17
C GLY A 70 22.99 4.48 -19.21
N THR A 71 22.78 5.11 -20.37
CA THR A 71 22.94 6.57 -20.46
C THR A 71 21.60 7.25 -20.21
N PRO A 72 21.47 8.07 -19.14
CA PRO A 72 20.25 8.83 -18.91
C PRO A 72 19.93 9.72 -20.11
N PRO A 73 18.65 9.88 -20.49
CA PRO A 73 18.27 10.73 -21.61
C PRO A 73 18.72 12.18 -21.37
N LYS A 74 19.12 12.87 -22.45
CA LYS A 74 19.59 14.27 -22.39
C LYS A 74 18.51 15.26 -21.94
N SER A 75 17.24 14.87 -22.05
CA SER A 75 16.05 15.61 -21.62
C SER A 75 15.00 14.61 -21.13
N PHE A 76 14.30 14.94 -20.06
CA PHE A 76 13.25 14.09 -19.48
C PHE A 76 11.86 14.66 -19.79
N ASP A 77 10.88 13.78 -19.94
CA ASP A 77 9.47 14.18 -20.11
C ASP A 77 8.92 14.82 -18.82
N TYR A 78 9.38 14.33 -17.67
CA TYR A 78 8.99 14.76 -16.33
C TYR A 78 10.21 14.96 -15.43
N ASP A 79 10.08 15.81 -14.41
CA ASP A 79 11.05 15.83 -13.31
C ASP A 79 10.83 14.63 -12.39
N LEU A 80 9.57 14.28 -12.12
CA LEU A 80 9.19 13.17 -11.26
C LEU A 80 8.06 12.34 -11.85
N ILE A 81 8.23 11.02 -11.86
CA ILE A 81 7.15 10.05 -12.07
C ILE A 81 6.86 9.30 -10.78
N ILE A 82 5.59 9.20 -10.41
CA ILE A 82 5.12 8.42 -9.27
C ILE A 82 4.33 7.22 -9.81
N ILE A 83 4.67 6.00 -9.39
CA ILE A 83 3.94 4.78 -9.75
C ILE A 83 3.02 4.38 -8.60
N GLY A 84 1.71 4.59 -8.79
CA GLY A 84 0.64 4.33 -7.84
C GLY A 84 0.03 5.63 -7.29
N ALA A 85 -1.28 5.79 -7.46
CA ALA A 85 -2.06 6.94 -6.98
C ALA A 85 -2.84 6.63 -5.69
N GLY A 86 -2.27 5.80 -4.81
CA GLY A 86 -2.70 5.70 -3.41
C GLY A 86 -2.43 6.99 -2.63
N VAL A 87 -2.86 7.04 -1.36
CA VAL A 87 -2.65 8.23 -0.50
C VAL A 87 -1.19 8.69 -0.41
N GLY A 88 -0.23 7.75 -0.42
CA GLY A 88 1.21 8.08 -0.43
C GLY A 88 1.68 8.71 -1.75
N GLY A 89 1.23 8.17 -2.89
CA GLY A 89 1.57 8.71 -4.19
C GLY A 89 0.89 10.05 -4.46
N HIS A 90 -0.36 10.20 -4.05
CA HIS A 90 -1.09 11.48 -4.10
C HIS A 90 -0.36 12.56 -3.30
N GLY A 91 -0.01 12.28 -2.03
CA GLY A 91 0.74 13.23 -1.20
C GLY A 91 2.10 13.61 -1.80
N ALA A 92 2.82 12.63 -2.36
CA ALA A 92 4.08 12.88 -3.07
C ALA A 92 3.88 13.79 -4.30
N ALA A 93 2.80 13.59 -5.06
CA ALA A 93 2.51 14.39 -6.25
C ALA A 93 2.19 15.85 -5.90
N LEU A 94 1.36 16.08 -4.86
CA LEU A 94 1.07 17.43 -4.38
C LEU A 94 2.36 18.15 -3.97
N HIS A 95 3.18 17.47 -3.16
CA HIS A 95 4.42 18.06 -2.68
C HIS A 95 5.42 18.35 -3.81
N ALA A 96 5.50 17.47 -4.81
CA ALA A 96 6.37 17.68 -5.96
C ALA A 96 5.98 18.93 -6.77
N VAL A 97 4.68 19.16 -6.98
CA VAL A 97 4.18 20.37 -7.64
C VAL A 97 4.44 21.62 -6.79
N GLU A 98 4.28 21.55 -5.47
CA GLU A 98 4.65 22.65 -4.56
C GLU A 98 6.14 23.03 -4.67
N LYS A 99 7.00 22.08 -5.03
CA LYS A 99 8.43 22.30 -5.31
C LYS A 99 8.73 22.72 -6.75
N GLY A 100 7.70 22.93 -7.57
CA GLY A 100 7.83 23.37 -8.96
C GLY A 100 8.26 22.26 -9.92
N LEU A 101 8.12 20.98 -9.54
CA LEU A 101 8.50 19.86 -10.40
C LEU A 101 7.39 19.52 -11.39
N LYS A 102 7.74 19.32 -12.67
CA LYS A 102 6.83 18.74 -13.65
C LYS A 102 6.58 17.28 -13.30
N THR A 103 5.37 16.96 -12.85
CA THR A 103 5.07 15.68 -12.19
C THR A 103 4.00 14.89 -12.93
N ALA A 104 4.23 13.59 -13.10
CA ALA A 104 3.21 12.64 -13.52
C ALA A 104 2.99 11.54 -12.48
N ILE A 105 1.76 11.04 -12.39
CA ILE A 105 1.39 9.89 -11.57
C ILE A 105 0.73 8.82 -12.43
N ILE A 106 1.18 7.59 -12.30
CA ILE A 106 0.68 6.44 -13.05
C ILE A 106 -0.23 5.60 -12.15
N GLU A 107 -1.46 5.34 -12.58
CA GLU A 107 -2.43 4.52 -11.84
C GLU A 107 -3.13 3.51 -12.76
N GLY A 108 -3.09 2.23 -12.38
CA GLY A 108 -3.61 1.12 -13.18
C GLY A 108 -5.04 0.71 -12.82
N ASP A 109 -5.51 1.06 -11.63
CA ASP A 109 -6.85 0.79 -11.12
C ASP A 109 -7.60 2.12 -10.91
N VAL A 110 -7.70 2.58 -9.67
CA VAL A 110 -8.51 3.73 -9.29
C VAL A 110 -7.73 4.64 -8.33
N VAL A 111 -7.74 5.94 -8.62
CA VAL A 111 -7.14 6.98 -7.76
C VAL A 111 -7.63 6.85 -6.32
N GLY A 112 -6.72 7.06 -5.37
CA GLY A 112 -6.95 6.88 -3.94
C GLY A 112 -6.43 5.54 -3.41
N GLY A 113 -6.14 4.58 -4.30
CA GLY A 113 -5.54 3.28 -3.96
C GLY A 113 -6.33 2.51 -2.90
N THR A 114 -5.63 1.67 -2.12
CA THR A 114 -6.25 0.80 -1.12
C THR A 114 -7.00 1.59 -0.05
N CYS A 115 -6.37 2.61 0.54
CA CYS A 115 -6.94 3.37 1.66
C CYS A 115 -8.33 3.97 1.36
N VAL A 116 -8.49 4.59 0.19
CA VAL A 116 -9.73 5.28 -0.18
C VAL A 116 -10.78 4.30 -0.70
N ASN A 117 -10.37 3.32 -1.52
CA ASN A 117 -11.33 2.51 -2.27
C ASN A 117 -11.71 1.19 -1.57
N ARG A 118 -10.81 0.64 -0.74
CA ARG A 118 -10.94 -0.71 -0.15
C ARG A 118 -10.19 -0.84 1.18
N GLY A 119 -10.23 0.22 1.98
CA GLY A 119 -9.42 0.31 3.19
C GLY A 119 -10.02 1.25 4.21
N CYS A 120 -9.22 2.19 4.71
CA CYS A 120 -9.57 3.07 5.81
C CYS A 120 -10.88 3.83 5.58
N VAL A 121 -11.11 4.43 4.40
CA VAL A 121 -12.32 5.24 4.18
C VAL A 121 -13.61 4.43 4.35
N PRO A 122 -13.85 3.35 3.58
CA PRO A 122 -15.07 2.57 3.76
C PRO A 122 -15.11 1.85 5.11
N SER A 123 -13.99 1.33 5.64
CA SER A 123 -14.00 0.67 6.97
C SER A 123 -14.41 1.62 8.09
N LYS A 124 -13.93 2.87 8.09
CA LYS A 124 -14.27 3.84 9.12
C LYS A 124 -15.72 4.34 8.96
N ALA A 125 -16.24 4.37 7.74
CA ALA A 125 -17.66 4.63 7.50
C ALA A 125 -18.54 3.52 8.10
N LEU A 126 -18.16 2.26 7.91
CA LEU A 126 -18.87 1.12 8.51
C LEU A 126 -18.77 1.13 10.03
N LEU A 127 -17.58 1.37 10.60
CA LEU A 127 -17.39 1.48 12.05
C LEU A 127 -18.23 2.59 12.68
N ALA A 128 -18.39 3.73 11.99
CA ALA A 128 -19.26 4.81 12.46
C ALA A 128 -20.73 4.35 12.57
N VAL A 129 -21.20 3.58 11.59
CA VAL A 129 -22.54 2.96 11.64
C VAL A 129 -22.61 1.95 12.77
N SER A 130 -21.61 1.08 12.91
CA SER A 130 -21.55 0.04 13.94
C SER A 130 -21.56 0.62 15.35
N GLY A 131 -20.77 1.68 15.61
CA GLY A 131 -20.80 2.40 16.87
C GLY A 131 -22.19 2.94 17.18
N ARG A 132 -22.87 3.54 16.20
CA ARG A 132 -24.23 4.05 16.37
C ARG A 132 -25.26 2.95 16.60
N MET A 133 -25.14 1.83 15.91
CA MET A 133 -25.99 0.66 16.12
C MET A 133 -25.84 0.09 17.53
N ARG A 134 -24.61 -0.04 18.03
CA ARG A 134 -24.36 -0.50 19.41
C ARG A 134 -24.93 0.44 20.45
N GLU A 135 -24.81 1.75 20.25
CA GLU A 135 -25.43 2.74 21.13
C GLU A 135 -26.95 2.55 21.17
N LEU A 136 -27.60 2.43 20.01
CA LEU A 136 -29.05 2.24 19.90
C LEU A 136 -29.52 0.89 20.47
N GLN A 137 -28.72 -0.17 20.35
CA GLN A 137 -29.01 -1.50 20.90
C GLN A 137 -28.77 -1.58 22.42
N SER A 138 -28.03 -0.64 23.01
CA SER A 138 -27.74 -0.63 24.45
C SER A 138 -28.93 -0.11 25.26
N GLU A 139 -29.87 -0.99 25.58
CA GLU A 139 -31.07 -0.62 26.36
C GLU A 139 -30.74 0.07 27.68
N HIS A 140 -29.72 -0.41 28.40
CA HIS A 140 -29.32 0.16 29.68
C HIS A 140 -28.84 1.60 29.51
N HIS A 141 -28.00 1.86 28.51
CA HIS A 141 -27.48 3.20 28.24
C HIS A 141 -28.59 4.14 27.77
N MET A 142 -29.47 3.69 26.88
CA MET A 142 -30.61 4.49 26.41
C MET A 142 -31.57 4.84 27.56
N LYS A 143 -31.89 3.87 28.43
CA LYS A 143 -32.73 4.09 29.63
C LYS A 143 -32.09 5.09 30.59
N ALA A 144 -30.78 5.05 30.79
CA ALA A 144 -30.06 6.02 31.63
C ALA A 144 -30.15 7.46 31.09
N LEU A 145 -30.32 7.63 29.78
CA LEU A 145 -30.57 8.91 29.13
C LEU A 145 -32.06 9.30 29.09
N GLY A 146 -32.95 8.47 29.63
CA GLY A 146 -34.41 8.67 29.57
C GLY A 146 -35.03 8.36 28.21
N LEU A 147 -34.32 7.62 27.34
CA LEU A 147 -34.79 7.25 26.00
C LEU A 147 -35.24 5.78 25.97
N GLN A 148 -36.30 5.50 25.21
CA GLN A 148 -36.76 4.15 24.94
C GLN A 148 -36.74 3.90 23.43
N VAL A 149 -35.92 2.93 23.00
CA VAL A 149 -35.82 2.48 21.60
C VAL A 149 -36.43 1.08 21.54
N SER A 150 -37.48 0.91 20.72
CA SER A 150 -38.27 -0.33 20.66
C SER A 150 -37.64 -1.42 19.79
N ALA A 151 -37.00 -1.05 18.67
CA ALA A 151 -36.21 -1.97 17.84
C ALA A 151 -35.18 -1.19 17.03
N ALA A 152 -33.88 -1.39 17.32
CA ALA A 152 -32.80 -0.84 16.51
C ALA A 152 -32.58 -1.73 15.29
N GLY A 153 -32.92 -1.23 14.10
CA GLY A 153 -32.72 -1.90 12.82
C GLY A 153 -31.80 -1.10 11.89
N TYR A 154 -31.36 -1.74 10.81
CA TYR A 154 -30.56 -1.10 9.77
C TYR A 154 -31.01 -1.57 8.38
N ASP A 155 -30.85 -0.71 7.38
CA ASP A 155 -30.91 -1.09 5.97
C ASP A 155 -29.48 -1.42 5.50
N ARG A 156 -29.21 -2.70 5.25
CA ARG A 156 -27.88 -3.17 4.80
C ARG A 156 -27.42 -2.41 3.56
N GLN A 157 -28.31 -2.19 2.58
CA GLN A 157 -27.94 -1.52 1.35
C GLN A 157 -27.62 -0.04 1.60
N GLY A 158 -28.45 0.65 2.39
CA GLY A 158 -28.17 2.01 2.84
C GLY A 158 -26.83 2.17 3.57
N VAL A 159 -26.43 1.19 4.39
CA VAL A 159 -25.11 1.17 5.06
C VAL A 159 -23.97 1.01 4.05
N ALA A 160 -24.09 0.07 3.12
CA ALA A 160 -23.11 -0.14 2.06
C ALA A 160 -22.98 1.12 1.18
N ASP A 161 -24.10 1.71 0.78
CA ASP A 161 -24.16 2.90 -0.04
C ASP A 161 -23.56 4.11 0.68
N HIS A 162 -23.76 4.25 1.99
CA HIS A 162 -23.11 5.29 2.80
C HIS A 162 -21.58 5.22 2.69
N ALA A 163 -20.99 4.03 2.89
CA ALA A 163 -19.56 3.82 2.78
C ALA A 163 -19.04 4.07 1.35
N ASN A 164 -19.72 3.55 0.34
CA ASN A 164 -19.37 3.71 -1.07
C ASN A 164 -19.44 5.17 -1.54
N ASN A 165 -20.45 5.91 -1.09
CA ASN A 165 -20.61 7.32 -1.40
C ASN A 165 -19.49 8.16 -0.78
N LEU A 166 -19.08 7.86 0.46
CA LEU A 166 -17.96 8.55 1.10
C LEU A 166 -16.64 8.28 0.35
N ALA A 167 -16.35 7.02 0.03
CA ALA A 167 -15.18 6.64 -0.77
C ALA A 167 -15.16 7.35 -2.13
N SER A 168 -16.30 7.38 -2.83
CA SER A 168 -16.43 8.03 -4.14
C SER A 168 -16.19 9.55 -4.08
N LYS A 169 -16.70 10.22 -3.04
CA LYS A 169 -16.46 11.66 -2.82
C LYS A 169 -14.97 11.94 -2.59
N ILE A 170 -14.32 11.19 -1.69
CA ILE A 170 -12.89 11.38 -1.39
C ILE A 170 -12.03 11.10 -2.62
N ARG A 171 -12.30 10.02 -3.35
CA ARG A 171 -11.62 9.71 -4.61
C ARG A 171 -11.72 10.87 -5.61
N SER A 172 -12.92 11.43 -5.76
CA SER A 172 -13.16 12.54 -6.69
C SER A 172 -12.38 13.78 -6.27
N ASN A 173 -12.33 14.08 -4.98
CA ASN A 173 -11.54 15.18 -4.43
C ASN A 173 -10.04 15.01 -4.68
N LEU A 174 -9.49 13.81 -4.44
CA LEU A 174 -8.07 13.52 -4.72
C LEU A 174 -7.74 13.66 -6.21
N THR A 175 -8.63 13.16 -7.08
CA THR A 175 -8.46 13.26 -8.53
C THR A 175 -8.48 14.72 -8.98
N ASN A 176 -9.46 15.49 -8.49
CA ASN A 176 -9.63 16.89 -8.85
C ASN A 176 -8.49 17.76 -8.31
N SER A 177 -7.96 17.48 -7.12
CA SER A 177 -6.84 18.23 -6.55
C SER A 177 -5.59 18.07 -7.41
N MET A 178 -5.28 16.85 -7.86
CA MET A 178 -4.13 16.60 -8.74
C MET A 178 -4.30 17.30 -10.09
N LYS A 179 -5.49 17.24 -10.69
CA LYS A 179 -5.79 17.95 -11.95
C LYS A 179 -5.66 19.46 -11.80
N ALA A 180 -6.20 20.03 -10.72
CA ALA A 180 -6.15 21.47 -10.45
C ALA A 180 -4.71 21.97 -10.29
N LEU A 181 -3.80 21.13 -9.81
CA LEU A 181 -2.38 21.42 -9.63
C LEU A 181 -1.53 21.08 -10.86
N GLY A 182 -2.13 20.59 -11.95
CA GLY A 182 -1.40 20.28 -13.18
C GLY A 182 -0.56 19.00 -13.11
N VAL A 183 -0.89 18.06 -12.22
CA VAL A 183 -0.29 16.71 -12.23
C VAL A 183 -0.91 15.92 -13.38
N ASP A 184 -0.05 15.36 -14.25
CA ASP A 184 -0.50 14.46 -15.31
C ASP A 184 -0.87 13.09 -14.73
N ILE A 185 -2.14 12.69 -14.86
CA ILE A 185 -2.63 11.37 -14.42
C ILE A 185 -2.59 10.41 -15.60
N LEU A 186 -1.59 9.54 -15.61
CA LEU A 186 -1.34 8.54 -16.65
C LEU A 186 -2.04 7.23 -16.28
N THR A 187 -3.06 6.85 -17.03
CA THR A 187 -3.85 5.64 -16.70
C THR A 187 -3.21 4.38 -17.29
N GLY A 188 -2.81 3.43 -16.44
CA GLY A 188 -2.24 2.15 -16.84
C GLY A 188 -1.30 1.55 -15.79
N PHE A 189 -0.80 0.35 -16.06
CA PHE A 189 0.18 -0.32 -15.21
C PHE A 189 1.58 0.21 -15.50
N GLY A 190 2.19 0.88 -14.52
CA GLY A 190 3.56 1.37 -14.60
C GLY A 190 4.60 0.26 -14.39
N THR A 191 5.58 0.16 -15.28
CA THR A 191 6.72 -0.76 -15.19
C THR A 191 8.02 -0.01 -15.43
N ILE A 192 8.98 -0.11 -14.52
CA ILE A 192 10.32 0.44 -14.73
C ILE A 192 11.06 -0.47 -15.72
N VAL A 193 11.36 0.05 -16.91
CA VAL A 193 11.97 -0.71 -18.02
C VAL A 193 13.46 -0.42 -18.20
N GLY A 194 14.00 0.48 -17.38
CA GLY A 194 15.41 0.84 -17.35
C GLY A 194 15.66 2.05 -16.45
N PRO A 195 16.91 2.53 -16.38
CA PRO A 195 17.21 3.76 -15.66
C PRO A 195 16.34 4.90 -16.17
N GLN A 196 15.59 5.54 -15.26
CA GLN A 196 14.81 6.76 -15.55
C GLN A 196 13.78 6.61 -16.68
N LYS A 197 13.31 5.37 -16.93
CA LYS A 197 12.32 5.04 -17.97
C LYS A 197 11.20 4.20 -17.38
N VAL A 198 9.97 4.68 -17.55
CA VAL A 198 8.76 3.98 -17.11
C VAL A 198 7.85 3.75 -18.32
N LYS A 199 7.47 2.49 -18.50
CA LYS A 199 6.44 2.08 -19.45
C LYS A 199 5.09 2.06 -18.73
N TYR A 200 4.03 2.56 -19.35
CA TYR A 200 2.67 2.45 -18.83
C TYR A 200 1.66 2.16 -19.92
N GLY A 201 0.63 1.40 -19.58
CA GLY A 201 -0.44 1.04 -20.51
C GLY A 201 -1.49 0.16 -19.86
N LYS A 202 -2.60 -0.04 -20.56
CA LYS A 202 -3.62 -1.02 -20.18
C LYS A 202 -3.34 -2.33 -20.91
N VAL A 203 -3.65 -3.45 -20.27
CA VAL A 203 -3.56 -4.77 -20.91
C VAL A 203 -4.37 -4.76 -22.21
N GLY A 204 -3.76 -5.20 -23.30
CA GLY A 204 -4.39 -5.23 -24.63
C GLY A 204 -4.29 -3.93 -25.43
N PHE A 205 -3.63 -2.89 -24.91
CA PHE A 205 -3.37 -1.63 -25.61
C PHE A 205 -1.87 -1.39 -25.79
N THR A 206 -1.52 -0.52 -26.73
CA THR A 206 -0.13 -0.12 -26.95
C THR A 206 0.40 0.62 -25.71
N ASP A 207 1.51 0.13 -25.17
CA ASP A 207 2.19 0.77 -24.07
C ASP A 207 2.87 2.08 -24.51
N ASN A 208 2.83 3.08 -23.64
CA ASN A 208 3.60 4.31 -23.77
C ASN A 208 4.86 4.23 -22.91
N VAL A 209 5.92 4.91 -23.32
CA VAL A 209 7.16 5.02 -22.54
C VAL A 209 7.44 6.48 -22.27
N VAL A 210 7.69 6.81 -21.01
CA VAL A 210 8.03 8.14 -20.53
C VAL A 210 9.31 8.10 -19.71
N THR A 211 9.98 9.24 -19.64
CA THR A 211 11.25 9.43 -18.95
C THR A 211 11.09 10.43 -17.81
N ALA A 212 11.79 10.20 -16.69
CA ALA A 212 11.83 11.15 -15.58
C ALA A 212 13.18 11.16 -14.87
N LYS A 213 13.56 12.30 -14.30
CA LYS A 213 14.80 12.42 -13.51
C LYS A 213 14.74 11.49 -12.29
N ASP A 214 13.62 11.52 -11.57
CA ASP A 214 13.36 10.70 -10.39
C ASP A 214 12.09 9.87 -10.55
N ILE A 215 12.06 8.71 -9.88
CA ILE A 215 10.91 7.80 -9.86
C ILE A 215 10.59 7.43 -8.41
N ILE A 216 9.34 7.64 -7.99
CA ILE A 216 8.81 7.16 -6.70
C ILE A 216 7.94 5.93 -6.95
N ILE A 217 8.18 4.87 -6.18
CA ILE A 217 7.37 3.65 -6.18
C ILE A 217 6.40 3.72 -5.00
N ALA A 218 5.10 3.84 -5.29
CA ALA A 218 4.02 3.96 -4.33
C ALA A 218 2.88 2.97 -4.65
N THR A 219 3.23 1.74 -5.06
CA THR A 219 2.29 0.72 -5.57
C THR A 219 1.38 0.10 -4.51
N GLY A 220 1.59 0.41 -3.23
CA GLY A 220 0.74 -0.06 -2.13
C GLY A 220 0.91 -1.53 -1.79
N SER A 221 -0.17 -2.14 -1.31
CA SER A 221 -0.22 -3.52 -0.81
C SER A 221 -1.54 -4.21 -1.18
N VAL A 222 -1.57 -5.53 -1.03
CA VAL A 222 -2.74 -6.38 -1.26
C VAL A 222 -3.00 -7.27 -0.03
N PRO A 223 -4.24 -7.76 0.17
CA PRO A 223 -4.54 -8.70 1.25
C PRO A 223 -3.67 -9.96 1.15
N PHE A 224 -3.19 -10.44 2.30
CA PHE A 224 -2.50 -11.72 2.38
C PHE A 224 -3.52 -12.87 2.48
N VAL A 225 -3.35 -13.88 1.63
CA VAL A 225 -4.15 -15.11 1.66
C VAL A 225 -3.19 -16.29 1.84
N PRO A 226 -3.37 -17.14 2.88
CA PRO A 226 -2.54 -18.33 3.08
C PRO A 226 -2.58 -19.27 1.87
N LYS A 227 -1.46 -19.99 1.64
CA LYS A 227 -1.39 -20.97 0.56
C LYS A 227 -2.42 -22.08 0.79
N GLY A 228 -3.11 -22.49 -0.29
CA GLY A 228 -4.14 -23.54 -0.24
C GLY A 228 -5.54 -23.04 0.11
N ILE A 229 -5.70 -21.74 0.36
CA ILE A 229 -7.01 -21.11 0.54
C ILE A 229 -7.41 -20.41 -0.76
N GLU A 230 -8.57 -20.77 -1.30
CA GLU A 230 -9.16 -20.11 -2.46
C GLU A 230 -10.16 -19.05 -1.99
N VAL A 231 -10.03 -17.83 -2.49
CA VAL A 231 -10.97 -16.73 -2.24
C VAL A 231 -12.04 -16.78 -3.33
N ASP A 232 -13.28 -17.07 -2.94
CA ASP A 232 -14.42 -17.21 -3.85
C ASP A 232 -15.32 -15.96 -3.87
N GLY A 233 -15.08 -15.01 -2.95
CA GLY A 233 -15.88 -13.79 -2.82
C GLY A 233 -17.28 -14.04 -2.23
N LYS A 234 -17.58 -15.25 -1.76
CA LYS A 234 -18.88 -15.67 -1.23
C LYS A 234 -18.76 -16.26 0.16
N THR A 235 -17.97 -17.31 0.33
CA THR A 235 -17.74 -17.98 1.62
C THR A 235 -16.38 -17.60 2.18
N VAL A 236 -15.35 -17.58 1.34
CA VAL A 236 -14.00 -17.14 1.71
C VAL A 236 -13.78 -15.77 1.09
N ILE A 237 -13.75 -14.76 1.96
CA ILE A 237 -13.67 -13.37 1.58
C ILE A 237 -12.47 -12.67 2.22
N THR A 238 -11.98 -11.62 1.57
CA THR A 238 -10.95 -10.72 2.10
C THR A 238 -11.58 -9.38 2.55
N SER A 239 -10.77 -8.49 3.14
CA SER A 239 -11.20 -7.12 3.46
C SER A 239 -11.84 -6.39 2.27
N ASP A 240 -11.35 -6.63 1.05
CA ASP A 240 -11.85 -5.98 -0.17
C ASP A 240 -13.32 -6.35 -0.46
N HIS A 241 -13.73 -7.54 -0.05
CA HIS A 241 -15.09 -8.05 -0.21
C HIS A 241 -15.97 -7.65 0.98
N ALA A 242 -15.45 -7.78 2.19
CA ALA A 242 -16.16 -7.47 3.44
C ALA A 242 -16.69 -6.02 3.46
N LEU A 243 -15.93 -5.07 2.91
CA LEU A 243 -16.31 -3.66 2.83
C LEU A 243 -17.54 -3.38 1.97
N LYS A 244 -17.85 -4.26 1.01
CA LYS A 244 -19.01 -4.11 0.12
C LYS A 244 -20.32 -4.45 0.82
N LEU A 245 -20.23 -5.17 1.93
CA LEU A 245 -21.37 -5.58 2.77
C LEU A 245 -22.51 -6.20 1.95
N GLU A 246 -22.18 -7.03 0.94
CA GLU A 246 -23.16 -7.65 0.03
C GLU A 246 -24.18 -8.52 0.80
N PHE A 247 -23.73 -9.15 1.88
CA PHE A 247 -24.56 -9.83 2.87
C PHE A 247 -23.93 -9.72 4.26
N VAL A 248 -24.73 -9.96 5.30
CA VAL A 248 -24.29 -10.10 6.69
C VAL A 248 -24.66 -11.51 7.12
N PRO A 249 -23.68 -12.41 7.37
CA PRO A 249 -23.98 -13.78 7.75
C PRO A 249 -24.44 -13.88 9.21
N ASP A 250 -25.13 -14.97 9.56
CA ASP A 250 -25.47 -15.26 10.95
C ASP A 250 -24.20 -15.51 11.80
N TRP A 251 -23.15 -16.08 11.19
CA TRP A 251 -21.86 -16.31 11.82
C TRP A 251 -20.70 -16.05 10.85
N ILE A 252 -19.59 -15.52 11.36
CA ILE A 252 -18.35 -15.28 10.60
C ILE A 252 -17.10 -15.62 11.42
N ALA A 253 -16.19 -16.39 10.83
CA ALA A 253 -14.82 -16.55 11.34
C ALA A 253 -13.91 -15.46 10.77
N ILE A 254 -13.12 -14.82 11.63
CA ILE A 254 -12.13 -13.83 11.23
C ILE A 254 -10.74 -14.40 11.54
N VAL A 255 -10.00 -14.71 10.47
CA VAL A 255 -8.65 -15.27 10.55
C VAL A 255 -7.63 -14.13 10.56
N GLY A 256 -6.99 -13.91 11.69
CA GLY A 256 -5.98 -12.89 11.92
C GLY A 256 -6.39 -11.86 12.98
N SER A 257 -5.53 -11.68 13.99
CA SER A 257 -5.72 -10.77 15.13
C SER A 257 -5.25 -9.33 14.91
N GLY A 258 -5.02 -8.94 13.66
CA GLY A 258 -4.61 -7.58 13.30
C GLY A 258 -5.74 -6.56 13.47
N TYR A 259 -5.41 -5.27 13.41
CA TYR A 259 -6.39 -4.19 13.55
C TYR A 259 -7.53 -4.30 12.52
N ILE A 260 -7.24 -4.74 11.29
CA ILE A 260 -8.26 -4.96 10.25
C ILE A 260 -9.29 -6.00 10.71
N GLY A 261 -8.82 -7.11 11.28
CA GLY A 261 -9.68 -8.17 11.81
C GLY A 261 -10.56 -7.64 12.94
N LEU A 262 -9.99 -6.87 13.87
CA LEU A 262 -10.74 -6.25 14.97
C LEU A 262 -11.79 -5.25 14.49
N GLU A 263 -11.47 -4.42 13.49
CA GLU A 263 -12.43 -3.48 12.89
C GLU A 263 -13.61 -4.23 12.27
N PHE A 264 -13.37 -5.31 11.53
CA PHE A 264 -14.46 -6.12 10.97
C PHE A 264 -15.22 -6.91 12.03
N SER A 265 -14.55 -7.42 13.07
CA SER A 265 -15.23 -8.03 14.21
C SER A 265 -16.24 -7.07 14.83
N ASP A 266 -15.83 -5.80 15.00
CA ASP A 266 -16.70 -4.77 15.53
C ASP A 266 -17.89 -4.51 14.58
N VAL A 267 -17.61 -4.36 13.29
CA VAL A 267 -18.64 -4.10 12.29
C VAL A 267 -19.67 -5.22 12.23
N TYR A 268 -19.24 -6.47 12.02
CA TYR A 268 -20.14 -7.60 11.82
C TYR A 268 -20.93 -7.94 13.08
N THR A 269 -20.31 -7.86 14.26
CA THR A 269 -21.04 -8.09 15.52
C THR A 269 -22.14 -7.04 15.73
N ALA A 270 -21.87 -5.76 15.44
CA ALA A 270 -22.87 -4.69 15.57
C ALA A 270 -24.05 -4.86 14.59
N LEU A 271 -23.81 -5.48 13.44
CA LEU A 271 -24.81 -5.76 12.41
C LEU A 271 -25.52 -7.12 12.58
N GLY A 272 -25.17 -7.87 13.63
CA GLY A 272 -25.91 -9.06 14.07
C GLY A 272 -25.21 -10.41 13.83
N SER A 273 -24.00 -10.43 13.27
CA SER A 273 -23.26 -11.69 13.12
C SER A 273 -22.64 -12.14 14.44
N GLU A 274 -22.64 -13.45 14.68
CA GLU A 274 -21.74 -14.07 15.66
C GLU A 274 -20.32 -14.11 15.09
N VAL A 275 -19.33 -13.58 15.82
CA VAL A 275 -17.94 -13.50 15.35
C VAL A 275 -17.04 -14.44 16.14
N THR A 276 -16.30 -15.31 15.45
CA THR A 276 -15.24 -16.14 16.05
C THR A 276 -13.87 -15.69 15.53
N PRO A 277 -13.02 -15.06 16.37
CA PRO A 277 -11.65 -14.73 15.99
C PRO A 277 -10.74 -15.97 16.04
N HIS A 278 -9.85 -16.12 15.06
CA HIS A 278 -8.83 -17.18 14.99
C HIS A 278 -7.44 -16.65 14.65
#